data_AF-A0A7G1I836-F1
#
_entry.id   AF-A0A7G1I836-F1
#
_cell.length_a   1.000
_cell.length_b   1.000
_cell.length_c   1.000
_cell.angle_alpha   90.00
_cell.angle_beta   90.00
_cell.angle_gamma   90.00
#
_symmetry.space_group_name_H-M   'P 1'
#
loop_
_entity.id
_entity.type
_entity.pdbx_description
1 polymer ?
#
loop_
_entity_poly.entity_id
_entity_poly.type
_entity_poly.pdbx_seq_one_letter_code
_entity_poly.pdbx_strand_id
1 'polypeptide(L)'
;MIDEVPLQTDLRQIEEKYSQHAEDFGVTDPRGRAGFGNFDRALKQFVDDPATMHIQGTFRGQPAILNYNPDSGLCVIQSPMERLYQVGS
;
A
#
# COMPACT_ATOMS: atom_id res chain seq x y z
N MET A 1 11.21 20.03 -4.50
CA MET A 1 10.38 18.95 -5.03
C MET A 1 11.05 17.67 -4.58
N ILE A 2 10.41 16.91 -3.70
CA ILE A 2 10.84 15.53 -3.46
C ILE A 2 10.02 14.73 -4.45
N ASP A 3 10.70 14.08 -5.39
CA ASP A 3 10.08 13.16 -6.33
C ASP A 3 9.35 12.09 -5.50
N GLU A 4 8.04 11.91 -5.73
CA GLU A 4 7.25 10.88 -5.07
C GLU A 4 7.90 9.53 -5.36
N VAL A 5 8.37 8.86 -4.30
CA VAL A 5 9.07 7.58 -4.43
C VAL A 5 8.02 6.51 -4.72
N PRO A 6 8.09 5.82 -5.88
CA PRO A 6 7.12 4.78 -6.22
C PRO A 6 7.02 3.71 -5.15
N LEU A 7 5.82 3.20 -4.86
CA LEU A 7 5.64 2.13 -3.90
C LEU A 7 6.41 0.87 -4.33
N GLN A 8 7.34 0.45 -3.47
CA GLN A 8 8.06 -0.81 -3.61
C GLN A 8 7.48 -1.85 -2.66
N THR A 9 7.29 -3.05 -3.19
CA THR A 9 6.67 -4.20 -2.53
C THR A 9 7.53 -5.43 -2.76
N ASP A 10 7.64 -6.28 -1.74
CA ASP A 10 8.22 -7.61 -1.88
C ASP A 10 7.14 -8.69 -1.78
N LEU A 11 7.36 -9.83 -2.45
CA LEU A 11 6.37 -10.90 -2.51
C LEU A 11 5.96 -11.41 -1.11
N ARG A 12 6.90 -11.48 -0.16
CA ARG A 12 6.61 -11.92 1.21
C ARG A 12 5.67 -10.94 1.91
N GLN A 13 5.85 -9.64 1.73
CA GLN A 13 4.94 -8.62 2.25
C GLN A 13 3.55 -8.71 1.63
N ILE A 14 3.47 -8.86 0.30
CA ILE A 14 2.21 -9.06 -0.40
C ILE A 14 1.49 -10.29 0.14
N GLU A 15 2.21 -11.41 0.29
CA GLU A 15 1.67 -12.65 0.85
C GLU A 15 1.20 -12.50 2.30
N GLU A 16 1.95 -11.80 3.16
CA GLU A 16 1.60 -11.56 4.56
C GLU A 16 0.34 -10.70 4.71
N LYS A 17 0.17 -9.71 3.83
CA LYS A 17 -0.92 -8.74 3.87
C LYS A 17 -2.17 -9.18 3.09
N TYR A 18 -2.02 -10.08 2.13
CA TYR A 18 -3.09 -10.49 1.21
C TYR A 18 -4.38 -10.87 1.93
N SER A 19 -4.31 -11.84 2.85
CA SER A 19 -5.51 -12.37 3.51
C SER A 19 -6.21 -11.39 4.44
N GLN A 20 -5.57 -10.26 4.77
CA GLN A 20 -6.11 -9.25 5.68
C GLN A 20 -6.68 -8.05 4.94
N HIS A 21 -6.17 -7.74 3.73
CA HIS A 21 -6.42 -6.46 3.09
C HIS A 21 -6.75 -6.54 1.60
N ALA A 22 -6.55 -7.67 0.91
CA ALA A 22 -6.75 -7.72 -0.54
C ALA A 22 -8.18 -7.28 -0.96
N GLU A 23 -9.18 -7.70 -0.19
CA GLU A 23 -10.58 -7.35 -0.44
C GLU A 23 -10.88 -5.85 -0.24
N ASP A 24 -10.19 -5.18 0.70
CA ASP A 24 -10.30 -3.72 0.90
C ASP A 24 -9.91 -2.95 -0.37
N PHE A 25 -8.99 -3.51 -1.17
CA PHE A 25 -8.50 -2.95 -2.42
C PHE A 25 -9.20 -3.58 -3.65
N GLY A 26 -10.33 -4.25 -3.45
CA GLY A 26 -11.14 -4.85 -4.51
C GLY A 26 -10.55 -6.11 -5.13
N VAL A 27 -9.54 -6.73 -4.52
CA VAL A 27 -8.92 -7.96 -5.00
C VAL A 27 -9.55 -9.16 -4.30
N THR A 28 -10.47 -9.83 -5.01
CA THR A 28 -11.20 -11.01 -4.51
C THR A 28 -10.70 -12.33 -5.09
N ASP A 29 -9.57 -12.31 -5.82
CA ASP A 29 -8.97 -13.52 -6.36
C ASP A 29 -8.59 -14.51 -5.23
N PRO A 30 -8.59 -15.82 -5.49
CA PRO A 30 -8.04 -16.78 -4.55
C PRO A 30 -6.56 -16.49 -4.26
N ARG A 31 -6.15 -16.75 -3.01
CA ARG A 31 -4.75 -16.66 -2.60
C ARG A 31 -3.86 -17.50 -3.51
N GLY A 32 -2.88 -16.86 -4.16
CA GLY A 32 -1.98 -17.50 -5.11
C GLY A 32 -1.35 -16.48 -6.05
N ARG A 33 -0.54 -16.95 -7.00
CA ARG A 33 0.25 -16.07 -7.89
C ARG A 33 -0.56 -14.96 -8.54
N ALA A 34 -1.76 -15.27 -9.05
CA ALA A 34 -2.64 -14.30 -9.69
C ALA A 34 -3.14 -13.25 -8.68
N GLY A 35 -3.67 -13.70 -7.54
CA GLY A 35 -4.13 -12.81 -6.47
C GLY A 35 -3.02 -11.90 -5.95
N PHE A 36 -1.84 -12.44 -5.66
CA PHE A 36 -0.70 -11.64 -5.21
C PHE A 36 -0.29 -10.57 -6.23
N GLY A 37 -0.26 -10.92 -7.52
CA GLY A 37 0.03 -9.94 -8.57
C GLY A 37 -1.05 -8.86 -8.70
N ASN A 38 -2.32 -9.22 -8.54
CA ASN A 38 -3.42 -8.26 -8.56
C ASN A 38 -3.41 -7.34 -7.33
N PHE A 39 -3.10 -7.87 -6.15
CA PHE A 39 -2.98 -7.07 -4.93
C PHE A 39 -1.79 -6.12 -4.97
N ASP A 40 -0.65 -6.58 -5.47
CA ASP A 40 0.51 -5.71 -5.71
C ASP A 40 0.16 -4.54 -6.64
N ARG A 41 -0.51 -4.83 -7.77
CA ARG A 41 -0.95 -3.80 -8.71
C ARG A 41 -1.96 -2.84 -8.07
N ALA A 42 -2.91 -3.36 -7.29
CA ALA A 42 -3.92 -2.55 -6.63
C ALA A 42 -3.30 -1.58 -5.61
N LEU A 43 -2.31 -2.01 -4.83
CA LEU A 43 -1.60 -1.13 -3.90
C LEU A 43 -0.83 -0.02 -4.61
N LYS A 44 -0.18 -0.33 -5.74
CA LYS A 44 0.54 0.67 -6.55
C LYS A 44 -0.42 1.67 -7.17
N GLN A 45 -1.51 1.19 -7.77
CA GLN A 45 -2.57 2.04 -8.33
C GLN A 45 -3.20 2.94 -7.27
N PHE A 46 -3.42 2.41 -6.05
CA PHE A 46 -3.93 3.20 -4.94
C PHE A 46 -2.96 4.32 -4.54
N VAL A 47 -1.65 4.04 -4.46
CA VAL A 47 -0.65 5.07 -4.14
C VAL A 47 -0.55 6.10 -5.27
N ASP A 48 -0.59 5.67 -6.53
CA ASP A 48 -0.48 6.55 -7.70
C ASP A 48 -1.79 7.31 -8.03
N ASP A 49 -2.87 7.04 -7.30
CA ASP A 49 -4.16 7.70 -7.51
C ASP A 49 -4.05 9.20 -7.14
N PRO A 50 -4.46 10.14 -8.02
CA PRO A 50 -4.36 11.56 -7.74
C PRO A 50 -5.20 12.05 -6.55
N ALA A 51 -6.20 11.28 -6.11
CA ALA A 51 -6.96 11.54 -4.89
C ALA A 51 -6.22 11.08 -3.63
N THR A 52 -5.20 10.22 -3.76
CA THR A 52 -4.39 9.75 -2.63
C THR A 52 -3.43 10.84 -2.17
N MET A 53 -3.52 11.16 -0.88
CA MET A 53 -2.66 12.13 -0.21
C MET A 53 -1.39 11.46 0.28
N HIS A 54 -0.23 12.04 -0.06
CA HIS A 54 1.07 11.59 0.43
C HIS A 54 1.53 12.41 1.64
N ILE A 55 1.29 11.88 2.84
CA ILE A 55 1.55 12.61 4.09
C ILE A 55 2.85 12.13 4.72
N GLN A 56 3.83 13.03 4.86
CA GLN A 56 5.05 12.75 5.61
C GLN A 56 4.73 12.66 7.10
N GLY A 57 5.06 11.54 7.72
CA GLY A 57 4.71 11.29 9.12
C GLY A 57 5.59 10.22 9.76
N THR A 58 5.02 9.55 10.76
CA THR A 58 5.67 8.44 11.42
C THR A 58 4.72 7.28 11.60
N PHE A 59 5.26 6.06 11.54
CA PHE A 59 4.56 4.85 11.89
C PHE A 59 5.37 4.09 12.95
N ARG A 60 4.77 3.85 14.12
CA ARG A 60 5.44 3.23 15.27
C ARG A 60 6.79 3.90 15.64
N GLY A 61 6.83 5.23 15.55
CA GLY A 61 8.02 6.03 15.85
C GLY A 61 9.10 6.04 14.77
N GLN A 62 8.88 5.36 13.63
CA GLN A 62 9.78 5.40 12.47
C GLN A 62 9.23 6.36 11.40
N PRO A 63 10.07 7.11 10.67
CA PRO A 63 9.63 7.91 9.53
C PRO A 63 8.84 7.06 8.52
N ALA A 64 7.73 7.60 8.02
CA ALA A 64 6.83 6.93 7.09
C ALA A 64 6.15 7.93 6.15
N ILE A 65 5.76 7.47 4.97
CA ILE A 65 4.79 8.13 4.11
C ILE A 65 3.45 7.43 4.34
N LEU A 66 2.45 8.19 4.76
CA LEU A 66 1.07 7.72 4.90
C LEU A 66 0.32 8.10 3.62
N ASN A 67 0.10 7.11 2.76
CA ASN A 67 -0.68 7.27 1.53
C ASN A 67 -2.15 7.06 1.88
N TYR A 68 -2.88 8.16 2.08
CA TYR A 68 -4.27 8.13 2.54
C TYR A 68 -5.20 8.59 1.43
N ASN A 69 -6.20 7.79 1.09
CA ASN A 69 -7.21 8.17 0.11
C ASN A 69 -8.52 8.52 0.84
N PRO A 70 -8.99 9.79 0.77
CA PRO A 70 -10.19 10.21 1.49
C PRO A 70 -11.48 9.63 0.90
N ASP A 71 -11.49 9.17 -0.35
CA ASP A 71 -12.69 8.61 -0.99
C ASP A 71 -12.98 7.19 -0.49
N SER A 72 -11.93 6.37 -0.27
CA SER A 72 -12.07 5.02 0.27
C SER A 72 -11.86 4.94 1.79
N GLY A 73 -11.22 5.93 2.40
CA GLY A 73 -10.82 5.92 3.80
C GLY A 73 -9.63 5.02 4.12
N LEU A 74 -9.00 4.39 3.10
CA LEU A 74 -7.89 3.46 3.31
C LEU A 74 -6.55 4.18 3.44
N CYS A 75 -5.58 3.49 4.06
CA CYS A 75 -4.21 3.97 4.19
C CYS A 75 -3.18 2.88 3.85
N VAL A 76 -2.20 3.22 3.02
CA VAL A 76 -1.01 2.41 2.73
C VAL A 76 0.21 3.09 3.35
N ILE A 77 0.88 2.41 4.27
CA ILE A 77 2.03 2.94 5.00
C ILE A 77 3.32 2.50 4.31
N GLN A 78 4.06 3.46 3.77
CA GLN A 78 5.31 3.26 3.05
C GLN A 78 6.50 3.74 3.88
N SER A 79 7.57 2.96 3.89
CA SER A 79 8.87 3.40 4.39
C SER A 79 9.50 4.39 3.41
N PRO A 80 10.08 5.50 3.92
CA PRO A 80 10.87 6.40 3.09
C PRO A 80 12.18 5.75 2.62
N MET A 81 12.55 4.58 3.18
CA MET A 81 13.66 3.73 2.71
C MET A 81 13.17 2.51 1.90
N GLU A 82 12.09 2.68 1.12
CA GLU A 82 11.70 1.80 0.00
C GLU A 82 11.05 0.43 0.34
N ARG A 83 10.24 0.33 1.40
CA ARG A 83 9.39 -0.86 1.65
C ARG A 83 8.01 -0.52 2.19
N LEU A 84 6.98 -1.28 1.82
CA LEU A 84 5.68 -1.26 2.47
C LEU A 84 5.81 -1.70 3.95
N TYR A 85 5.26 -0.95 4.89
CA TYR A 85 5.19 -1.38 6.30
C TYR A 85 3.88 -2.09 6.60
N GLN A 86 2.76 -1.49 6.18
CA GLN A 86 1.43 -1.96 6.55
C GLN A 86 0.36 -1.35 5.65
N VAL A 87 -0.77 -2.05 5.54
CA VAL A 87 -2.00 -1.62 4.92
C VAL A 87 -3.07 -1.59 6.04
N GLY A 88 -3.98 -0.63 6.03
CA GLY A 88 -5.03 -0.52 7.04
C GLY A 88 -6.26 0.26 6.57
N SER A 89 -7.36 0.01 7.28
CA SER A 89 -8.64 0.72 7.24
C SER A 89 -8.89 1.47 8.55
#